data_AF-A0A101DGE4-F1
#
_entry.id   AF-A0A101DGE4-F1
#
_cell.length_a   1.000
_cell.length_b   1.000
_cell.length_c   1.000
_cell.angle_alpha   90.00
_cell.angle_beta   90.00
_cell.angle_gamma   90.00
#
_symmetry.space_group_name_H-M   'P 1'
#
loop_
_entity.id
_entity.type
_entity.pdbx_description
1 polymer ?
#
loop_
_entity_poly.entity_id
_entity_poly.type
_entity_poly.pdbx_seq_one_letter_code
_entity_poly.pdbx_strand_id
1 'polypeptide(L)' 'MKDTLEEMIKEERGMYLEKTLDTKANGYYLRNLNTAIGKVEDLKAARTRDGRFSSKLLPYRKSYMPGFEQLVWALFYA' A
#
# COMPACT_ATOMS: atom_id res chain seq x y z
N MET A 1 -8.50 -8.14 -5.42
CA MET A 1 -8.23 -6.70 -5.24
C MET A 1 -7.39 -6.43 -4.00
N LYS A 2 -7.85 -6.80 -2.80
CA LYS A 2 -7.08 -6.66 -1.55
C LYS A 2 -5.69 -7.30 -1.68
N ASP A 3 -5.63 -8.57 -2.04
CA ASP A 3 -4.37 -9.32 -2.14
C ASP A 3 -3.41 -8.72 -3.18
N THR A 4 -3.94 -8.27 -4.31
CA THR A 4 -3.18 -7.56 -5.36
C THR A 4 -2.55 -6.29 -4.80
N LEU A 5 -3.33 -5.48 -4.09
CA LEU A 5 -2.84 -4.24 -3.47
C LEU A 5 -1.78 -4.54 -2.40
N GLU A 6 -1.97 -5.58 -1.58
CA GLU A 6 -1.00 -6.00 -0.57
C GLU A 6 0.32 -6.46 -1.17
N GLU A 7 0.29 -7.22 -2.27
CA GLU A 7 1.52 -7.68 -2.95
C GLU A 7 2.25 -6.49 -3.59
N MET A 8 1.55 -5.57 -4.25
CA MET A 8 2.18 -4.37 -4.80
C MET A 8 2.81 -3.48 -3.72
N ILE A 9 2.15 -3.30 -2.57
CA ILE A 9 2.71 -2.54 -1.43
C ILE A 9 3.97 -3.24 -0.89
N LYS A 10 3.97 -4.57 -0.86
CA LYS A 10 5.12 -5.38 -0.42
C LYS A 10 6.29 -5.25 -1.40
N GLU A 11 6.02 -5.23 -2.70
CA GLU A 11 7.02 -4.94 -3.74
C GLU A 11 7.58 -3.52 -3.62
N GLU A 12 6.74 -2.50 -3.41
CA GLU A 12 7.19 -1.12 -3.16
C GLU A 12 8.14 -1.05 -1.97
N ARG A 13 7.85 -1.79 -0.89
CA ARG A 13 8.75 -1.90 0.26
C ARG A 13 10.05 -2.61 -0.12
N GLY A 14 9.99 -3.67 -0.92
CA GLY A 14 11.18 -4.38 -1.41
C GLY A 14 12.12 -3.44 -2.16
N MET A 15 11.59 -2.70 -3.14
CA MET A 15 12.34 -1.68 -3.89
C MET A 15 12.90 -0.57 -3.00
N TYR A 16 12.18 -0.19 -1.94
CA TYR A 16 12.68 0.77 -0.96
C TYR A 16 13.89 0.21 -0.19
N LEU A 17 13.81 -1.04 0.27
CA LEU A 17 14.87 -1.69 1.04
C LEU A 17 16.13 -1.95 0.22
N GLU A 18 16.01 -2.23 -1.09
CA GLU A 18 17.16 -2.32 -1.99
C GLU A 18 17.96 -1.01 -2.05
N LYS A 19 17.29 0.14 -1.87
CA LYS A 19 17.90 1.48 -1.90
C LYS A 19 18.32 1.98 -0.52
N THR A 20 17.88 1.33 0.55
CA THR A 20 18.01 1.83 1.93
C THR A 20 18.49 0.70 2.85
N LEU A 21 19.82 0.54 2.90
CA LEU A 21 20.50 -0.57 3.58
C LEU A 21 20.54 -0.42 5.12
N ASP A 22 20.17 0.74 5.68
CA ASP A 22 20.18 1.02 7.12
C ASP A 22 18.88 0.61 7.84
N THR A 23 17.92 0.04 7.11
CA THR A 23 16.64 -0.43 7.65
C THR A 23 16.27 -1.81 7.12
N LYS A 24 15.21 -2.38 7.67
CA LYS A 24 14.72 -3.71 7.29
C LYS A 24 13.20 -3.75 7.30
N ALA A 25 12.64 -4.75 6.63
CA ALA A 25 11.21 -5.05 6.72
C ALA A 25 10.81 -5.30 8.19
N ASN A 26 9.62 -4.83 8.58
CA ASN A 26 9.12 -4.96 9.95
C ASN A 26 7.64 -5.36 9.98
N GLY A 27 7.27 -6.36 9.18
CA GLY A 27 5.90 -6.86 9.09
C GLY A 27 4.94 -5.87 8.43
N TYR A 28 3.72 -5.84 8.96
CA TYR A 28 2.59 -5.11 8.40
C TYR A 28 1.82 -4.40 9.52
N TYR A 29 1.10 -3.33 9.17
CA TYR A 29 0.01 -2.82 10.00
C TYR A 29 -1.31 -3.00 9.24
N LEU A 30 -2.39 -3.21 10.00
CA LEU A 30 -3.73 -3.32 9.43
C LEU A 30 -4.35 -1.94 9.32
N ARG A 31 -5.03 -1.69 8.20
CA ARG A 31 -5.84 -0.50 8.01
C ARG A 31 -7.07 -0.81 7.16
N ASN A 32 -8.14 -0.07 7.40
CA ASN A 32 -9.28 -0.05 6.52
C ASN A 32 -9.08 1.05 5.47
N LEU A 33 -9.48 0.77 4.23
CA LEU A 33 -9.43 1.71 3.12
C LEU A 33 -10.83 1.88 2.54
N ASN A 34 -11.41 3.05 2.72
CA ASN A 34 -12.67 3.42 2.11
C ASN A 34 -12.41 3.85 0.66
N THR A 35 -13.18 3.32 -0.27
CA THR A 35 -13.14 3.65 -1.71
C THR A 35 -14.54 4.02 -2.17
N ALA A 36 -14.66 4.61 -3.34
CA ALA A 36 -15.97 4.96 -3.91
C ALA A 36 -16.87 3.73 -4.17
N ILE A 37 -16.27 2.57 -4.43
CA ILE A 37 -16.98 1.31 -4.73
C ILE A 37 -17.14 0.38 -3.52
N GLY A 38 -16.69 0.79 -2.33
CA GLY A 38 -16.79 0.00 -1.11
C GLY A 38 -15.60 0.13 -0.17
N LYS A 39 -15.53 -0.73 0.84
CA LYS A 39 -14.49 -0.72 1.87
C LYS A 39 -13.60 -1.95 1.74
N VAL A 40 -12.28 -1.72 1.68
CA VAL A 40 -11.28 -2.78 1.82
C VAL A 40 -10.91 -2.89 3.28
N GLU A 41 -11.28 -4.01 3.90
CA GLU A 41 -11.06 -4.25 5.33
C GLU A 41 -9.75 -4.99 5.58
N ASP A 42 -9.12 -4.69 6.72
CA ASP A 42 -7.91 -5.36 7.21
C ASP A 42 -6.78 -5.43 6.18
N LEU A 43 -6.58 -4.35 5.42
CA LEU A 43 -5.50 -4.24 4.44
C LEU A 43 -4.15 -4.26 5.16
N LYS A 44 -3.29 -5.22 4.82
CA LYS A 44 -1.93 -5.35 5.34
C LYS A 44 -0.99 -4.39 4.61
N ALA A 45 -0.83 -3.20 5.16
CA ALA A 45 0.14 -2.24 4.65
C ALA A 45 1.55 -2.58 5.17
N ALA A 46 2.47 -2.88 4.23
CA ALA A 46 3.84 -3.21 4.56
C ALA A 46 4.56 -2.03 5.22
N ARG A 47 5.45 -2.32 6.18
CA ARG A 47 6.25 -1.29 6.87
C ARG A 47 7.71 -1.69 7.05
N THR A 48 8.55 -0.69 7.29
CA THR A 48 9.96 -0.84 7.64
C THR A 48 10.19 -0.60 9.14
N ARG A 49 11.37 -0.99 9.64
CA ARG A 49 11.73 -0.90 11.06
C ARG A 49 11.85 0.55 11.54
N ASP A 50 12.39 1.41 10.68
CA ASP A 50 12.54 2.85 10.91
C ASP A 50 11.26 3.66 10.68
N GLY A 51 10.20 3.06 10.12
CA GLY A 51 8.94 3.74 9.80
C GLY A 51 9.02 4.78 8.69
N ARG A 52 10.14 4.87 7.94
CA ARG A 52 10.33 5.87 6.88
C ARG A 52 9.66 5.49 5.55
N PHE A 53 9.36 4.21 5.34
CA PHE A 53 8.62 3.74 4.17
C PHE A 53 7.12 4.10 4.26
N SER A 54 6.60 4.70 3.19
CA SER A 54 5.16 4.84 2.94
C SER A 54 4.88 4.45 1.50
N SER A 55 3.90 3.56 1.31
CA SER A 55 3.45 3.17 -0.02
C SER A 55 2.87 4.37 -0.77
N LYS A 56 3.15 4.46 -2.08
CA LYS A 56 2.55 5.49 -2.96
C LYS A 56 1.14 5.12 -3.40
N LEU A 57 0.82 3.83 -3.37
CA LEU A 57 -0.52 3.30 -3.66
C LEU A 57 -1.53 3.66 -2.57
N LEU A 58 -1.07 4.05 -1.38
CA LEU A 58 -1.95 4.39 -0.27
C LEU A 58 -1.94 5.88 0.03
N PRO A 59 -3.11 6.48 0.31
CA PRO A 59 -3.15 7.87 0.75
C PRO A 59 -2.51 8.01 2.13
N TYR A 60 -1.68 9.04 2.29
CA TYR A 60 -1.00 9.33 3.55
C TYR A 60 -2.01 9.79 4.61
N ARG A 61 -2.11 9.03 5.71
CA ARG A 61 -2.96 9.32 6.88
C ARG A 61 -4.47 9.54 6.58
N LYS A 62 -4.97 9.19 5.40
CA LYS A 62 -6.41 9.26 5.08
C LYS A 62 -7.00 7.87 5.01
N SER A 63 -8.18 7.68 5.59
CA SER A 63 -8.95 6.43 5.49
C SER A 63 -9.60 6.25 4.13
N TYR A 64 -9.90 7.35 3.43
CA TYR A 64 -10.47 7.33 2.07
C TYR A 64 -9.38 7.46 1.01
N MET A 65 -9.50 6.70 -0.07
CA MET A 65 -8.66 6.79 -1.26
C MET A 65 -9.40 7.46 -2.41
N PRO A 66 -9.16 8.76 -2.66
CA PRO A 66 -9.58 9.40 -3.90
C PRO A 66 -8.83 8.74 -5.06
N GLY A 67 -9.51 8.55 -6.19
CA GLY A 67 -8.82 8.05 -7.37
C GLY A 67 -8.71 6.52 -7.47
N PHE A 68 -9.33 5.77 -6.56
CA PHE A 68 -9.19 4.30 -6.52
C PHE A 68 -9.68 3.64 -7.82
N GLU A 69 -10.75 4.16 -8.42
CA GLU A 69 -11.28 3.67 -9.70
C GLU A 69 -10.26 3.85 -10.82
N GLN A 70 -9.58 5.00 -10.88
CA GLN A 70 -8.53 5.29 -11.85
C GLN A 70 -7.34 4.36 -11.66
N LEU A 71 -6.96 4.05 -10.42
CA LEU A 71 -5.91 3.07 -10.13
C LEU A 71 -6.31 1.68 -10.65
N VAL A 72 -7.54 1.23 -10.37
CA VAL A 72 -8.04 -0.06 -10.86
C VAL A 72 -8.06 -0.08 -12.39
N TRP A 73 -8.54 0.99 -13.02
CA TRP A 73 -8.52 1.12 -14.48
C TRP A 73 -7.10 1.03 -15.03
N ALA A 74 -6.14 1.75 -14.45
CA ALA A 74 -4.74 1.72 -14.85
C ALA A 74 -4.06 0.36 -14.66
N LEU A 75 -4.54 -0.47 -13.72
CA LEU A 75 -3.97 -1.80 -13.47
C LEU A 75 -4.51 -2.89 -14.39
N PHE A 76 -5.77 -2.80 -14.81
CA PHE A 76 -6.46 -3.88 -15.53
C PHE A 76 -6.73 -3.58 -17.00
N TYR A 77 -6.70 -2.32 -17.41
CA TYR A 77 -7.16 -1.90 -18.74
C TYR A 77 -6.19 -0.96 -19.49
N ALA A 78 -5.09 -0.52 -18.86
CA ALA A 78 -4.01 0.20 -19.52
C ALA A 78 -2.89 -0.77 -19.92
#